data_AF-A0A177LP02-F1
#
_entry.id   AF-A0A177LP02-F1
#
_cell.length_a   1.000
_cell.length_b   1.000
_cell.length_c   1.000
_cell.angle_alpha   90.00
_cell.angle_beta   90.00
_cell.angle_gamma   90.00
#
_symmetry.space_group_name_H-M   'P 1'
#
loop_
_entity.id
_entity.type
_entity.pdbx_description
1 polymer ?
#
loop_
_entity_poly.entity_id
_entity_poly.type
_entity_poly.pdbx_seq_one_letter_code
_entity_poly.pdbx_strand_id
1 'polypeptide(L)'
;MMKKNIESRPSLLILLAFIISVIILLGVYLIPENFRVYLLKSIFLISIIFILYPFCRVNVKWILYYFFCLDRDWWIARIERPRIFIYSIYFGILLMMLKDISISNQYVLFFYRLSILFYLVVGAVMLGRLIWTKKFESALLPEIKNFVNQSISIRKITLSEIDEIIRSNTKNIEESSLGDLEDLLKGKEVENKIRWVGTSGKNVITYTELFSLLHSILEGGDIKFERAKRRSLMNFIIANFVKYEKGEISQIPYGSLNSAYTNFVL
;
A
#
# COMPACT_ATOMS: atom_id res chain seq x y z
N MET A 1 -22.75 -32.50 -5.02
CA MET A 1 -21.29 -32.63 -4.81
C MET A 1 -20.67 -31.23 -4.85
N MET A 2 -20.47 -30.61 -3.69
CA MET A 2 -19.96 -29.23 -3.59
C MET A 2 -18.50 -29.19 -4.07
N LYS A 3 -18.21 -28.53 -5.20
CA LYS A 3 -16.84 -28.24 -5.63
C LYS A 3 -16.21 -27.33 -4.58
N LYS A 4 -15.50 -27.91 -3.61
CA LYS A 4 -14.68 -27.16 -2.66
C LYS A 4 -13.64 -26.36 -3.45
N ASN A 5 -13.79 -25.04 -3.43
CA ASN A 5 -12.96 -24.12 -4.19
C ASN A 5 -11.59 -24.04 -3.50
N ILE A 6 -10.62 -24.84 -3.98
CA ILE A 6 -9.24 -24.92 -3.45
C ILE A 6 -8.59 -23.53 -3.36
N GLU A 7 -9.03 -22.58 -4.19
CA GLU A 7 -8.58 -21.18 -4.20
C GLU A 7 -8.88 -20.40 -2.90
N SER A 8 -9.78 -20.86 -2.03
CA SER A 8 -10.18 -20.12 -0.82
C SER A 8 -9.34 -20.42 0.42
N ARG A 9 -8.33 -21.32 0.33
CA ARG A 9 -7.47 -21.68 1.46
C ARG A 9 -5.99 -21.53 1.09
N PRO A 10 -5.33 -20.41 1.46
CA PRO A 10 -3.94 -20.15 1.08
C PRO A 10 -2.97 -21.20 1.64
N SER A 11 -3.24 -21.75 2.83
CA SER A 11 -2.45 -22.83 3.42
C SER A 11 -2.45 -24.11 2.58
N LEU A 12 -3.58 -24.43 1.93
CA LEU A 12 -3.71 -25.62 1.10
C LEU A 12 -3.01 -25.43 -0.25
N LEU A 13 -3.04 -24.22 -0.81
CA LEU A 13 -2.27 -23.85 -2.00
C LEU A 13 -0.75 -23.95 -1.76
N ILE A 14 -0.27 -23.46 -0.61
CA ILE A 14 1.14 -23.55 -0.22
C ILE A 14 1.58 -25.01 -0.06
N LEU A 15 0.77 -25.81 0.64
CA LEU A 15 1.07 -27.24 0.84
C LEU A 15 1.08 -28.00 -0.49
N LEU A 16 0.12 -27.74 -1.38
CA LEU A 16 0.07 -28.36 -2.70
C LEU A 16 1.28 -27.96 -3.55
N ALA A 17 1.66 -26.67 -3.55
CA ALA A 17 2.85 -26.19 -4.25
C ALA A 17 4.12 -26.86 -3.73
N PHE A 18 4.23 -27.07 -2.42
CA PHE A 18 5.36 -27.78 -1.82
C PHE A 18 5.40 -29.24 -2.27
N ILE A 19 4.28 -29.96 -2.19
CA ILE A 19 4.18 -31.36 -2.64
C ILE A 19 4.56 -31.50 -4.12
N ILE A 20 4.00 -30.63 -4.98
CA ILE A 20 4.32 -30.62 -6.42
C ILE A 20 5.82 -30.40 -6.64
N SER A 21 6.44 -29.48 -5.91
CA SER A 21 7.87 -29.19 -6.02
C SER A 21 8.73 -30.37 -5.61
N VAL A 22 8.37 -31.06 -4.52
CA VAL A 22 9.06 -32.29 -4.08
C VAL A 22 8.93 -33.38 -5.14
N ILE A 23 7.73 -33.63 -5.67
CA ILE A 23 7.49 -34.66 -6.69
C ILE A 23 8.31 -34.38 -7.95
N ILE A 24 8.28 -33.13 -8.45
CA ILE A 24 9.05 -32.74 -9.64
C ILE A 24 10.54 -32.95 -9.36
N LEU A 25 11.07 -32.46 -8.24
CA LEU A 25 12.49 -32.58 -7.94
C LEU A 25 12.93 -34.05 -7.80
N LEU A 26 12.15 -34.88 -7.09
CA LEU A 26 12.43 -36.31 -6.99
C LEU A 26 12.43 -36.98 -8.38
N GLY A 27 11.45 -36.65 -9.23
CA GLY A 27 11.39 -37.12 -10.61
C GLY A 27 12.63 -36.74 -11.43
N VAL A 28 13.16 -35.52 -11.27
CA VAL A 28 14.41 -35.09 -11.90
C VAL A 28 15.62 -35.89 -11.40
N TYR A 29 15.64 -36.26 -10.12
CA TYR A 29 16.75 -37.02 -9.54
C TYR A 29 16.81 -38.49 -9.98
N LEU A 30 15.69 -39.05 -10.47
CA LEU A 30 15.64 -40.38 -11.10
C LEU A 30 16.36 -40.43 -12.46
N ILE A 31 16.64 -39.28 -13.06
CA ILE A 31 17.31 -39.16 -14.36
C ILE A 31 18.84 -39.16 -14.16
N PRO A 32 19.63 -39.76 -15.09
CA PRO A 32 21.09 -39.75 -15.02
C PRO A 32 21.69 -38.35 -14.86
N GLU A 33 22.79 -38.26 -14.12
CA GLU A 33 23.40 -36.98 -13.70
C GLU A 33 23.76 -36.07 -14.87
N ASN A 34 24.20 -36.65 -15.99
CA ASN A 34 24.58 -35.96 -17.21
C ASN A 34 23.43 -35.12 -17.80
N PHE A 35 22.18 -35.55 -17.60
CA PHE A 35 20.98 -34.85 -18.11
C PHE A 35 20.26 -34.05 -17.02
N ARG A 36 20.45 -34.38 -15.75
CA ARG A 36 19.76 -33.79 -14.59
C ARG A 36 19.86 -32.26 -14.57
N VAL A 37 21.06 -31.72 -14.78
CA VAL A 37 21.30 -30.27 -14.72
C VAL A 37 20.59 -29.54 -15.86
N TYR A 38 20.65 -30.07 -17.09
CA TYR A 38 20.00 -29.48 -18.25
C TYR A 38 18.47 -29.52 -18.12
N LEU A 39 17.93 -30.64 -17.63
CA LEU A 39 16.50 -30.80 -17.42
C LEU A 39 15.98 -29.84 -16.34
N LEU A 40 16.70 -29.69 -15.22
CA LEU A 40 16.34 -28.74 -14.16
C LEU A 40 16.35 -27.29 -14.66
N LYS A 41 17.39 -26.89 -15.42
CA LYS A 41 17.46 -25.57 -16.05
C LYS A 41 16.29 -25.33 -17.01
N SER A 42 15.90 -26.36 -17.76
CA SER A 42 14.77 -26.28 -18.70
C SER A 42 13.44 -26.09 -17.97
N ILE A 43 13.21 -26.83 -16.88
CA ILE A 43 12.03 -26.67 -16.02
C ILE A 43 11.97 -25.26 -15.42
N PHE A 44 13.10 -24.75 -14.93
CA PHE A 44 13.17 -23.39 -14.40
C PHE A 44 12.86 -22.35 -15.47
N LEU A 45 13.45 -22.48 -16.65
CA LEU A 45 13.22 -21.58 -17.77
C LEU A 45 11.76 -21.57 -18.21
N ILE A 46 11.14 -22.74 -18.37
CA ILE A 46 9.72 -22.88 -18.74
C ILE A 46 8.83 -22.21 -17.68
N SER A 47 9.15 -22.40 -16.40
CA SER A 47 8.39 -21.80 -15.31
C SER A 47 8.49 -20.26 -15.32
N ILE A 48 9.70 -19.73 -15.55
CA ILE A 48 9.94 -18.29 -15.68
C ILE A 48 9.16 -17.71 -16.87
N ILE A 49 9.23 -18.37 -18.03
CA ILE A 49 8.49 -17.96 -19.24
C ILE A 49 6.98 -17.96 -18.95
N PHE A 50 6.46 -18.98 -18.29
CA PHE A 50 5.05 -19.06 -17.93
C PHE A 50 4.62 -17.89 -17.01
N ILE A 51 5.44 -17.54 -16.01
CA ILE A 51 5.18 -16.41 -15.11
C ILE A 51 5.21 -15.07 -15.88
N LEU A 52 6.17 -14.91 -16.80
CA LEU A 52 6.36 -13.68 -17.58
C LEU A 52 5.36 -13.53 -18.72
N TYR A 53 4.83 -14.61 -19.29
CA TYR A 53 3.92 -14.58 -20.44
C TYR A 53 2.74 -13.61 -20.27
N PRO A 54 1.92 -13.69 -19.19
CA PRO A 54 0.81 -12.76 -19.02
C PRO A 54 1.30 -11.31 -18.81
N PHE A 55 2.43 -11.11 -18.15
CA PHE A 55 3.05 -9.80 -17.99
C PHE A 55 3.46 -9.19 -19.34
N CYS A 56 4.18 -9.95 -20.18
CA CYS A 56 4.57 -9.54 -21.51
C CYS A 56 3.34 -9.28 -22.37
N ARG A 57 2.33 -10.15 -22.34
CA ARG A 57 1.09 -9.97 -23.12
C ARG A 57 0.41 -8.62 -22.83
N VAL A 58 0.36 -8.20 -21.57
CA VAL A 58 -0.29 -6.94 -21.16
C VAL A 58 0.61 -5.72 -21.37
N ASN A 59 1.92 -5.85 -21.14
CA ASN A 59 2.84 -4.71 -21.22
C ASN A 59 3.42 -4.48 -22.62
N VAL A 60 3.57 -5.50 -23.45
CA VAL A 60 3.93 -5.33 -24.89
C VAL A 60 2.89 -4.46 -25.58
N LYS A 61 1.61 -4.67 -25.23
CA LYS A 61 0.49 -3.86 -25.68
C LYS A 61 0.60 -2.38 -25.27
N TRP A 62 1.09 -2.11 -24.05
CA TRP A 62 1.41 -0.76 -23.58
C TRP A 62 2.62 -0.14 -24.29
N ILE A 63 3.67 -0.94 -24.54
CA ILE A 63 4.83 -0.50 -25.33
C ILE A 63 4.39 -0.14 -26.75
N LEU A 64 3.57 -0.98 -27.39
CA LEU A 64 3.00 -0.72 -28.71
C LEU A 64 2.12 0.53 -28.70
N TYR A 65 1.32 0.77 -27.65
CA TYR A 65 0.61 2.03 -27.48
C TYR A 65 1.56 3.24 -27.46
N TYR A 66 2.64 3.16 -26.69
CA TYR A 66 3.58 4.27 -26.53
C TYR A 66 4.28 4.63 -27.86
N PHE A 67 4.61 3.62 -28.67
CA PHE A 67 5.29 3.81 -29.95
C PHE A 67 4.34 4.01 -31.15
N PHE A 68 3.13 3.46 -31.12
CA PHE A 68 2.19 3.43 -32.26
C PHE A 68 0.85 4.12 -31.99
N CYS A 69 0.67 4.78 -30.84
CA CYS A 69 -0.52 5.58 -30.48
C CYS A 69 -1.86 4.87 -30.70
N LEU A 70 -1.94 3.56 -30.41
CA LEU A 70 -3.22 2.82 -30.36
C LEU A 70 -4.14 3.39 -29.25
N ASP A 71 -5.44 3.09 -29.22
CA ASP A 71 -6.35 3.64 -28.18
C ASP A 71 -5.94 3.24 -26.75
N ARG A 72 -6.47 3.87 -25.68
CA ARG A 72 -5.95 3.74 -24.28
C ARG A 72 -6.80 2.92 -23.30
N ASP A 73 -7.98 2.47 -23.69
CA ASP A 73 -9.03 1.93 -22.79
C ASP A 73 -8.72 0.62 -22.02
N TRP A 74 -7.55 0.03 -22.25
CA TRP A 74 -7.14 -1.32 -21.86
C TRP A 74 -6.03 -1.31 -20.82
N TRP A 75 -5.41 -0.15 -20.53
CA TRP A 75 -4.35 -0.01 -19.52
C TRP A 75 -4.77 0.90 -18.37
N ILE A 76 -5.22 0.29 -17.27
CA ILE A 76 -5.67 1.02 -16.08
C ILE A 76 -4.49 1.17 -15.12
N ALA A 77 -3.89 2.36 -15.08
CA ALA A 77 -2.70 2.67 -14.27
C ALA A 77 -2.81 2.26 -12.79
N ARG A 78 -4.01 2.33 -12.21
CA ARG A 78 -4.29 1.97 -10.80
C ARG A 78 -4.08 0.48 -10.54
N ILE A 79 -4.30 -0.37 -11.53
CA ILE A 79 -4.24 -1.83 -11.41
C ILE A 79 -2.87 -2.33 -11.90
N GLU A 80 -2.38 -1.80 -13.02
CA GLU A 80 -1.17 -2.28 -13.66
C GLU A 80 0.12 -1.89 -12.92
N ARG A 81 0.18 -0.71 -12.29
CA ARG A 81 1.38 -0.29 -11.53
C ARG A 81 1.70 -1.24 -10.35
N PRO A 82 0.73 -1.59 -9.49
CA PRO A 82 0.95 -2.61 -8.44
C PRO A 82 1.38 -3.96 -9.00
N ARG A 83 0.80 -4.40 -10.13
CA ARG A 83 1.20 -5.66 -10.80
C ARG A 83 2.69 -5.62 -11.16
N ILE A 84 3.12 -4.57 -11.86
CA ILE A 84 4.53 -4.38 -12.27
C ILE A 84 5.47 -4.37 -11.06
N PHE A 85 5.08 -3.69 -9.98
CA PHE A 85 5.87 -3.62 -8.76
C PHE A 85 6.05 -5.00 -8.10
N ILE A 86 4.97 -5.78 -7.97
CA ILE A 86 5.03 -7.14 -7.41
C ILE A 86 5.93 -8.04 -8.28
N TYR A 87 5.80 -7.96 -9.60
CA TYR A 87 6.67 -8.68 -10.54
C TYR A 87 8.15 -8.30 -10.36
N SER A 88 8.45 -7.01 -10.21
CA SER A 88 9.82 -6.51 -10.04
C SER A 88 10.46 -7.05 -8.75
N ILE A 89 9.72 -7.04 -7.64
CA ILE A 89 10.19 -7.62 -6.36
C ILE A 89 10.41 -9.12 -6.51
N TYR A 90 9.45 -9.84 -7.08
CA TYR A 90 9.52 -11.29 -7.24
C TYR A 90 10.76 -11.72 -8.05
N PHE A 91 10.98 -11.09 -9.20
CA PHE A 91 12.15 -11.39 -10.04
C PHE A 91 13.46 -10.89 -9.42
N GLY A 92 13.45 -9.80 -8.65
CA GLY A 92 14.60 -9.37 -7.86
C GLY A 92 15.05 -10.43 -6.86
N ILE A 93 14.10 -11.00 -6.10
CA ILE A 93 14.37 -12.09 -5.16
C ILE A 93 14.85 -13.35 -5.90
N LEU A 94 14.22 -13.72 -7.01
CA LEU A 94 14.64 -14.87 -7.81
C LEU A 94 16.08 -14.73 -8.32
N LEU A 95 16.46 -13.54 -8.81
CA LEU A 95 17.82 -13.26 -9.26
C LEU A 95 18.82 -13.35 -8.10
N MET A 96 18.47 -12.85 -6.92
CA MET A 96 19.31 -13.00 -5.72
C MET A 96 19.47 -14.47 -5.33
N MET A 97 18.39 -15.26 -5.38
CA MET A 97 18.47 -16.69 -5.13
C MET A 97 19.43 -17.36 -6.11
N LEU A 98 19.30 -17.10 -7.41
CA LEU A 98 20.11 -17.73 -8.47
C LEU A 98 21.59 -17.31 -8.51
N LYS A 99 21.97 -16.21 -7.84
CA LYS A 99 23.32 -15.61 -7.92
C LYS A 99 24.40 -16.44 -7.21
N ASP A 100 24.03 -17.32 -6.29
CA ASP A 100 24.97 -17.92 -5.34
C ASP A 100 24.97 -19.45 -5.41
N ILE A 101 25.81 -20.05 -6.27
CA ILE A 101 25.89 -21.51 -6.40
C ILE A 101 27.31 -22.01 -6.62
N SER A 102 28.08 -22.08 -5.54
CA SER A 102 29.21 -23.03 -5.40
C SER A 102 29.03 -23.90 -4.15
N ILE A 103 27.86 -24.50 -4.01
CA ILE A 103 27.52 -25.37 -2.87
C ILE A 103 28.10 -26.76 -3.13
N SER A 104 29.12 -27.15 -2.35
CA SER A 104 29.78 -28.46 -2.46
C SER A 104 28.98 -29.61 -1.84
N ASN A 105 28.15 -29.34 -0.83
CA ASN A 105 27.35 -30.36 -0.14
C ASN A 105 26.08 -30.71 -0.93
N GLN A 106 25.95 -31.99 -1.32
CA GLN A 106 24.82 -32.47 -2.13
C GLN A 106 23.45 -32.34 -1.44
N TYR A 107 23.36 -32.51 -0.12
CA TYR A 107 22.11 -32.34 0.63
C TYR A 107 21.68 -30.87 0.64
N VAL A 108 22.62 -29.96 0.88
CA VAL A 108 22.34 -28.51 0.86
C VAL A 108 21.92 -28.07 -0.54
N LEU A 109 22.59 -28.60 -1.58
CA LEU A 109 22.24 -28.34 -2.97
C LEU A 109 20.84 -28.85 -3.33
N PHE A 110 20.42 -30.00 -2.78
CA PHE A 110 19.06 -30.51 -2.96
C PHE A 110 18.02 -29.57 -2.37
N PHE A 111 18.17 -29.16 -1.11
CA PHE A 111 17.22 -28.24 -0.46
C PHE A 111 17.17 -26.89 -1.15
N TYR A 112 18.32 -26.36 -1.57
CA TYR A 112 18.40 -25.12 -2.32
C TYR A 112 17.65 -25.20 -3.67
N ARG A 113 17.81 -26.29 -4.42
CA ARG A 113 17.04 -26.54 -5.66
C ARG A 113 15.55 -26.68 -5.40
N LEU A 114 15.18 -27.33 -4.29
CA LEU A 114 13.78 -27.45 -3.86
C LEU A 114 13.18 -26.08 -3.53
N SER A 115 13.91 -25.21 -2.84
CA SER A 115 13.47 -23.85 -2.52
C SER A 115 13.22 -23.01 -3.77
N ILE A 116 14.12 -23.07 -4.77
CA ILE A 116 13.93 -22.38 -6.04
C ILE A 116 12.70 -22.93 -6.77
N LEU A 117 12.58 -24.25 -6.87
CA LEU A 117 11.45 -24.87 -7.57
C LEU A 117 10.12 -24.53 -6.89
N PHE A 118 10.07 -24.59 -5.56
CA PHE A 118 8.92 -24.15 -4.78
C PHE A 118 8.58 -22.68 -5.02
N TYR A 119 9.57 -21.81 -5.02
CA TYR A 119 9.40 -20.40 -5.31
C TYR A 119 8.80 -20.17 -6.71
N LEU A 120 9.27 -20.92 -7.72
CA LEU A 120 8.76 -20.86 -9.09
C LEU A 120 7.32 -21.40 -9.21
N VAL A 121 7.00 -22.52 -8.54
CA VAL A 121 5.63 -23.06 -8.53
C VAL A 121 4.65 -22.09 -7.88
N VAL A 122 5.02 -21.50 -6.74
CA VAL A 122 4.22 -20.44 -6.10
C VAL A 122 4.06 -19.24 -7.02
N GLY A 123 5.14 -18.81 -7.68
CA GLY A 123 5.09 -17.73 -8.68
C GLY A 123 4.17 -18.02 -9.85
N ALA A 124 4.20 -19.25 -10.40
CA ALA A 124 3.34 -19.65 -11.50
C ALA A 124 1.85 -19.57 -11.13
N VAL A 125 1.50 -19.97 -9.91
CA VAL A 125 0.12 -19.90 -9.41
C VAL A 125 -0.29 -18.47 -9.08
N MET A 126 0.54 -17.74 -8.34
CA MET A 126 0.22 -16.39 -7.86
C MET A 126 0.33 -15.34 -8.97
N LEU A 127 1.48 -15.25 -9.62
CA LEU A 127 1.80 -14.24 -10.64
C LEU A 127 1.38 -14.67 -12.02
N GLY A 128 1.57 -15.94 -12.38
CA GLY A 128 1.15 -16.46 -13.69
C GLY A 128 -0.37 -16.48 -13.86
N ARG A 129 -1.14 -16.53 -12.77
CA ARG A 129 -2.61 -16.69 -12.82
C ARG A 129 -3.39 -15.74 -11.92
N LEU A 130 -3.21 -15.80 -10.60
CA LEU A 130 -4.11 -15.11 -9.65
C LEU A 130 -4.10 -13.58 -9.79
N ILE A 131 -2.93 -12.96 -9.95
CA ILE A 131 -2.77 -11.50 -10.03
C ILE A 131 -3.51 -10.87 -11.24
N TRP A 132 -3.76 -11.67 -12.27
CA TRP A 132 -4.46 -11.28 -13.49
C TRP A 132 -5.97 -11.51 -13.44
N THR A 133 -6.49 -12.00 -12.31
CA THR A 133 -7.93 -12.24 -12.14
C THR A 133 -8.62 -11.04 -11.48
N LYS A 134 -9.93 -10.89 -11.72
CA LYS A 134 -10.76 -9.87 -11.05
C LYS A 134 -10.73 -9.98 -9.52
N LYS A 135 -10.46 -11.17 -8.96
CA LYS A 135 -10.34 -11.38 -7.51
C LYS A 135 -9.17 -10.60 -6.91
N PHE A 136 -8.05 -10.50 -7.63
CA PHE A 136 -6.92 -9.67 -7.20
C PHE A 136 -7.31 -8.18 -7.16
N GLU A 137 -8.05 -7.73 -8.17
CA GLU A 137 -8.52 -6.34 -8.27
C GLU A 137 -9.49 -5.95 -7.15
N SER A 138 -10.38 -6.88 -6.76
CA SER A 138 -11.40 -6.61 -5.75
C SER A 138 -10.96 -6.85 -4.30
N ALA A 139 -10.01 -7.76 -4.05
CA ALA A 139 -9.64 -8.14 -2.67
C ALA A 139 -8.26 -7.62 -2.25
N LEU A 140 -7.25 -7.74 -3.11
CA LEU A 140 -5.86 -7.53 -2.72
C LEU A 140 -5.40 -6.08 -2.96
N LEU A 141 -5.93 -5.43 -4.00
CA LEU A 141 -5.69 -4.02 -4.29
C LEU A 141 -6.17 -3.07 -3.19
N PRO A 142 -7.37 -3.25 -2.60
CA PRO A 142 -7.79 -2.50 -1.42
C PRO A 142 -6.91 -2.77 -0.19
N GLU A 143 -6.50 -4.02 0.06
CA GLU A 143 -5.63 -4.35 1.20
C GLU A 143 -4.23 -3.74 1.07
N ILE A 144 -3.60 -3.78 -0.11
CA ILE A 144 -2.32 -3.08 -0.36
C ILE A 144 -2.47 -1.58 -0.12
N LYS A 145 -3.62 -1.01 -0.53
CA LYS A 145 -3.94 0.39 -0.25
C LYS A 145 -4.09 0.68 1.23
N ASN A 146 -4.69 -0.23 1.99
CA ASN A 146 -4.86 -0.11 3.44
C ASN A 146 -3.53 -0.35 4.19
N PHE A 147 -2.65 -1.20 3.66
CA PHE A 147 -1.32 -1.45 4.21
C PHE A 147 -0.39 -0.23 4.08
N VAL A 148 -0.54 0.54 2.99
CA VAL A 148 0.00 1.90 2.90
C VAL A 148 -0.97 2.83 3.62
N ASN A 149 -1.08 2.69 4.94
CA ASN A 149 -2.10 3.39 5.72
C ASN A 149 -1.94 4.92 5.58
N GLN A 150 -2.81 5.52 4.78
CA GLN A 150 -2.88 6.96 4.55
C GLN A 150 -3.92 7.62 5.47
N SER A 151 -4.50 6.89 6.42
CA SER A 151 -5.44 7.47 7.38
C SER A 151 -4.71 8.42 8.33
N ILE A 152 -5.48 9.36 8.86
CA ILE A 152 -5.03 10.28 9.88
C ILE A 152 -5.48 9.70 11.22
N SER A 153 -4.52 9.43 12.09
CA SER A 153 -4.72 8.96 13.46
C SER A 153 -4.16 10.01 14.42
N ILE A 154 -4.92 10.29 15.48
CA ILE A 154 -4.44 11.10 16.61
C ILE A 154 -3.52 10.20 17.43
N ARG A 155 -2.33 10.71 17.79
CA ARG A 155 -1.38 9.99 18.65
C ARG A 155 -2.02 9.78 20.02
N LYS A 156 -1.50 8.83 20.80
CA LYS A 156 -1.94 8.71 22.20
C LYS A 156 -1.48 9.95 22.99
N ILE A 157 -2.44 10.73 23.49
CA ILE A 157 -2.20 11.97 24.26
C ILE A 157 -2.63 11.74 25.71
N THR A 158 -1.83 12.19 26.66
CA THR A 158 -2.15 12.12 28.11
C THR A 158 -3.15 13.21 28.49
N LEU A 159 -3.92 13.02 29.57
CA LEU A 159 -4.88 14.04 30.04
C LEU A 159 -4.21 15.40 30.29
N SER A 160 -3.00 15.41 30.86
CA SER A 160 -2.23 16.63 31.08
C SER A 160 -1.83 17.34 29.77
N GLU A 161 -1.47 16.58 28.73
CA GLU A 161 -1.19 17.15 27.41
C GLU A 161 -2.47 17.68 26.75
N ILE A 162 -3.62 17.03 26.94
CA ILE A 162 -4.92 17.51 26.44
C ILE A 162 -5.23 18.89 27.03
N ASP A 163 -5.11 19.03 28.35
CA ASP A 163 -5.36 20.30 29.05
C ASP A 163 -4.41 21.41 28.53
N GLU A 164 -3.14 21.07 28.28
CA GLU A 164 -2.17 22.00 27.72
C GLU A 164 -2.50 22.41 26.28
N ILE A 165 -2.91 21.46 25.44
CA ILE A 165 -3.34 21.70 24.05
C ILE A 165 -4.56 22.61 24.04
N ILE A 166 -5.57 22.34 24.87
CA ILE A 166 -6.78 23.15 24.98
C ILE A 166 -6.40 24.56 25.42
N ARG A 167 -5.65 24.71 26.51
CA ARG A 167 -5.22 26.01 27.05
C ARG A 167 -4.48 26.85 26.01
N SER A 168 -3.60 26.22 25.23
CA SER A 168 -2.78 26.88 24.20
C SER A 168 -3.57 27.29 22.95
N ASN A 169 -4.78 26.74 22.75
CA ASN A 169 -5.61 26.96 21.56
C ASN A 169 -6.94 27.67 21.83
N THR A 170 -7.18 28.14 23.07
CA THR A 170 -8.37 28.93 23.45
C THR A 170 -8.62 30.16 22.57
N LYS A 171 -7.55 30.81 22.07
CA LYS A 171 -7.66 31.94 21.14
C LYS A 171 -8.14 31.56 19.73
N ASN A 172 -8.02 30.28 19.37
CA ASN A 172 -8.22 29.76 18.01
C ASN A 172 -9.48 28.92 17.87
N ILE A 173 -10.11 28.56 18.98
CA ILE A 173 -11.29 27.72 19.05
C ILE A 173 -12.36 28.49 19.80
N GLU A 174 -13.58 28.47 19.26
CA GLU A 174 -14.70 29.13 19.92
C GLU A 174 -15.07 28.39 21.21
N GLU A 175 -15.44 29.13 22.25
CA GLU A 175 -15.60 28.60 23.60
C GLU A 175 -16.59 27.42 23.66
N SER A 176 -17.68 27.47 22.89
CA SER A 176 -18.65 26.38 22.83
C SER A 176 -18.13 25.09 22.17
N SER A 177 -17.02 25.14 21.44
CA SER A 177 -16.38 23.99 20.79
C SER A 177 -15.17 23.43 21.56
N LEU A 178 -14.87 23.92 22.76
CA LEU A 178 -13.76 23.39 23.56
C LEU A 178 -14.01 21.94 24.01
N GLY A 179 -15.26 21.61 24.38
CA GLY A 179 -15.65 20.24 24.71
C GLY A 179 -15.54 19.29 23.51
N ASP A 180 -15.93 19.74 22.31
CA ASP A 180 -15.80 18.97 21.07
C ASP A 180 -14.32 18.67 20.75
N LEU A 181 -13.41 19.64 20.97
CA LEU A 181 -11.98 19.42 20.82
C LEU A 181 -11.46 18.40 21.85
N GLU A 182 -11.87 18.51 23.11
CA GLU A 182 -11.48 17.58 24.15
C GLU A 182 -11.88 16.14 23.81
N ASP A 183 -13.11 15.95 23.32
CA ASP A 183 -13.61 14.65 22.89
C ASP A 183 -12.84 14.13 21.66
N LEU A 184 -12.50 14.99 20.70
CA LEU A 184 -11.64 14.64 19.56
C LEU A 184 -10.27 14.14 20.05
N LEU A 185 -9.63 14.86 20.97
CA LEU A 185 -8.30 14.51 21.51
C LEU A 185 -8.32 13.21 22.33
N LYS A 186 -9.45 12.89 22.96
CA LYS A 186 -9.68 11.60 23.64
C LYS A 186 -10.02 10.45 22.68
N GLY A 187 -10.16 10.73 21.38
CA GLY A 187 -10.52 9.75 20.36
C GLY A 187 -11.98 9.32 20.43
N LYS A 188 -12.85 10.14 21.02
CA LYS A 188 -14.30 9.92 21.01
C LYS A 188 -14.93 10.49 19.74
N GLU A 189 -16.16 10.06 19.47
CA GLU A 189 -16.96 10.63 18.40
C GLU A 189 -17.36 12.06 18.76
N VAL A 190 -17.14 12.99 17.83
CA VAL A 190 -17.48 14.40 17.99
C VAL A 190 -18.82 14.65 17.33
N GLU A 191 -19.82 15.05 18.10
CA GLU A 191 -21.17 15.28 17.59
C GLU A 191 -21.24 16.53 16.70
N ASN A 192 -20.45 17.56 17.01
CA ASN A 192 -20.44 18.83 16.31
C ASN A 192 -19.07 19.14 15.69
N LYS A 193 -19.05 19.82 14.54
CA LYS A 193 -17.78 20.30 13.99
C LYS A 193 -17.21 21.42 14.87
N ILE A 194 -15.93 21.31 15.20
CA ILE A 194 -15.17 22.26 16.00
C ILE A 194 -15.09 23.60 15.25
N ARG A 195 -15.53 24.66 15.92
CA ARG A 195 -15.52 26.03 15.38
C ARG A 195 -14.12 26.65 15.51
N TRP A 196 -13.44 26.78 14.37
CA TRP A 196 -12.11 27.37 14.28
C TRP A 196 -12.19 28.87 14.00
N VAL A 197 -11.68 29.67 14.94
CA VAL A 197 -11.67 31.15 14.94
C VAL A 197 -10.42 31.69 14.26
N GLY A 198 -9.29 30.98 14.38
CA GLY A 198 -7.94 31.41 13.98
C GLY A 198 -7.75 31.57 12.47
N THR A 199 -8.39 32.58 11.88
CA THR A 199 -8.24 33.00 10.47
C THR A 199 -7.76 34.45 10.41
N SER A 200 -6.60 34.73 11.01
CA SER A 200 -6.08 36.10 11.10
C SER A 200 -5.41 36.56 9.80
N GLY A 201 -5.97 37.61 9.18
CA GLY A 201 -5.17 38.67 8.54
C GLY A 201 -4.83 38.53 7.06
N LYS A 202 -4.92 39.66 6.35
CA LYS A 202 -4.71 39.88 4.89
C LYS A 202 -3.37 39.39 4.29
N ASN A 203 -2.48 38.75 5.04
CA ASN A 203 -1.19 38.24 4.58
C ASN A 203 -0.69 36.97 5.30
N VAL A 204 -1.55 36.24 6.04
CA VAL A 204 -1.17 35.00 6.73
C VAL A 204 -1.89 33.82 6.06
N ILE A 205 -1.16 32.72 5.88
CA ILE A 205 -1.72 31.44 5.46
C ILE A 205 -2.83 31.08 6.46
N THR A 206 -4.09 31.13 6.01
CA THR A 206 -5.32 31.23 6.82
C THR A 206 -5.55 30.06 7.80
N TYR A 207 -4.70 29.04 7.77
CA TYR A 207 -4.82 27.80 8.54
C TYR A 207 -3.49 27.35 9.19
N THR A 208 -2.48 28.21 9.26
CA THR A 208 -1.15 27.83 9.82
C THR A 208 -1.27 27.24 11.22
N GLU A 209 -1.96 27.92 12.13
CA GLU A 209 -2.08 27.44 13.51
C GLU A 209 -2.92 26.16 13.61
N LEU A 210 -3.89 25.96 12.71
CA LEU A 210 -4.63 24.70 12.59
C LEU A 210 -3.69 23.58 12.14
N PHE A 211 -2.82 23.84 11.17
CA PHE A 211 -1.83 22.85 10.73
C PHE A 211 -0.81 22.56 11.82
N SER A 212 -0.31 23.56 12.55
CA SER A 212 0.60 23.36 13.67
C SER A 212 -0.03 22.51 14.77
N LEU A 213 -1.30 22.76 15.13
CA LEU A 213 -2.05 21.92 16.06
C LEU A 213 -2.17 20.48 15.55
N LEU A 214 -2.59 20.30 14.30
CA LEU A 214 -2.78 18.97 13.74
C LEU A 214 -1.45 18.20 13.65
N HIS A 215 -0.34 18.88 13.31
CA HIS A 215 0.97 18.25 13.29
C HIS A 215 1.49 17.86 14.67
N SER A 216 1.06 18.52 15.75
CA SER A 216 1.44 18.13 17.12
C SER A 216 0.63 16.98 17.69
N ILE A 217 -0.60 16.75 17.19
CA ILE A 217 -1.51 15.72 17.70
C ILE A 217 -1.62 14.48 16.80
N LEU A 218 -1.20 14.55 15.54
CA LEU A 218 -1.34 13.43 14.60
C LEU A 218 -0.09 12.55 14.51
N GLU A 219 -0.28 11.25 14.29
CA GLU A 219 0.82 10.31 14.12
C GLU A 219 1.65 10.61 12.84
N GLY A 220 2.95 10.81 13.03
CA GLY A 220 3.90 11.17 11.98
C GLY A 220 3.81 12.63 11.55
N GLY A 221 3.29 13.51 12.41
CA GLY A 221 3.22 14.96 12.20
C GLY A 221 4.56 15.69 12.33
N ASP A 222 5.66 15.01 12.66
CA ASP A 222 7.00 15.61 12.79
C ASP A 222 7.57 16.15 11.46
N ILE A 223 6.97 15.73 10.34
CA ILE A 223 7.30 16.18 8.99
C ILE A 223 6.02 16.53 8.23
N LYS A 224 6.15 17.38 7.20
CA LYS A 224 5.04 17.63 6.27
C LYS A 224 4.57 16.34 5.59
N PHE A 225 3.27 16.16 5.52
CA PHE A 225 2.68 15.01 4.84
C PHE A 225 2.84 15.08 3.32
N GLU A 226 3.20 13.93 2.73
CA GLU A 226 3.21 13.75 1.29
C GLU A 226 1.81 13.81 0.68
N ARG A 227 1.72 13.96 -0.65
CA ARG A 227 0.48 14.24 -1.39
C ARG A 227 -0.72 13.38 -0.99
N ALA A 228 -0.51 12.09 -0.73
CA ALA A 228 -1.59 11.17 -0.41
C ALA A 228 -2.09 11.34 1.04
N LYS A 229 -1.20 11.36 2.04
CA LYS A 229 -1.56 11.57 3.45
C LYS A 229 -2.02 13.01 3.72
N ARG A 230 -1.48 13.99 2.98
CA ARG A 230 -2.00 15.37 2.93
C ARG A 230 -3.46 15.42 2.51
N ARG A 231 -3.89 14.65 1.50
CA ARG A 231 -5.30 14.62 1.09
C ARG A 231 -6.19 14.10 2.23
N SER A 232 -5.73 13.08 2.94
CA SER A 232 -6.43 12.59 4.13
C SER A 232 -6.48 13.62 5.25
N LEU A 233 -5.41 14.39 5.48
CA LEU A 233 -5.42 15.53 6.41
C LEU A 233 -6.48 16.56 6.04
N MET A 234 -6.55 16.96 4.77
CA MET A 234 -7.57 17.93 4.34
C MET A 234 -8.99 17.40 4.56
N ASN A 235 -9.23 16.12 4.27
CA ASN A 235 -10.53 15.49 4.51
C ASN A 235 -10.86 15.41 6.01
N PHE A 236 -9.86 15.09 6.84
CA PHE A 236 -9.99 15.09 8.30
C PHE A 236 -10.36 16.48 8.82
N ILE A 237 -9.73 17.55 8.32
CA ILE A 237 -10.07 18.92 8.69
C ILE A 237 -11.51 19.24 8.30
N ILE A 238 -11.91 18.96 7.07
CA ILE A 238 -13.27 19.25 6.58
C ILE A 238 -14.33 18.47 7.37
N ALA A 239 -14.01 17.25 7.81
CA ALA A 239 -14.91 16.44 8.61
C ALA A 239 -15.11 17.01 10.02
N ASN A 240 -14.05 17.49 10.67
CA ASN A 240 -14.06 17.83 12.09
C ASN A 240 -14.10 19.33 12.39
N PHE A 241 -13.78 20.21 11.43
CA PHE A 241 -13.65 21.65 11.66
C PHE A 241 -14.51 22.47 10.69
N VAL A 242 -14.97 23.62 11.19
CA VAL A 242 -15.61 24.69 10.40
C VAL A 242 -14.94 26.01 10.70
N LYS A 243 -14.99 26.94 9.74
CA LYS A 243 -14.53 28.30 9.96
C LYS A 243 -15.62 29.08 10.70
N TYR A 244 -15.24 29.75 11.78
CA TYR A 244 -16.11 30.64 12.54
C TYR A 244 -15.53 32.06 12.53
N GLU A 245 -16.28 33.00 11.96
CA GLU A 245 -15.86 34.41 11.88
C GLU A 245 -17.09 35.31 12.05
N LYS A 246 -17.00 36.31 12.95
CA LYS A 246 -18.06 37.32 13.19
C LYS A 246 -19.45 36.73 13.47
N GLY A 247 -19.51 35.58 14.15
CA GLY A 247 -20.78 34.91 14.47
C GLY A 247 -21.31 33.98 13.37
N GLU A 248 -20.64 33.91 12.22
CA GLU A 248 -21.05 33.07 11.10
C GLU A 248 -20.20 31.81 10.99
N ILE A 249 -20.86 30.68 10.67
CA ILE A 249 -20.22 29.40 10.40
C ILE A 249 -20.14 29.19 8.89
N SER A 250 -18.94 28.89 8.39
CA SER A 250 -18.71 28.54 6.99
C SER A 250 -17.91 27.25 6.86
N GLN A 251 -18.24 26.45 5.83
CA GLN A 251 -17.46 25.26 5.51
C GLN A 251 -16.07 25.67 5.02
N ILE A 252 -15.05 24.89 5.40
CA ILE A 252 -13.69 25.13 4.94
C ILE A 252 -13.52 24.47 3.55
N PRO A 253 -13.26 25.23 2.48
CA PRO A 253 -13.12 24.66 1.15
C PRO A 253 -11.79 23.94 0.99
N TYR A 254 -11.82 22.74 0.39
CA TYR A 254 -10.65 21.90 0.13
C TYR A 254 -9.53 22.64 -0.62
N GLY A 255 -9.89 23.44 -1.63
CA GLY A 255 -8.93 24.19 -2.46
C GLY A 255 -8.08 25.16 -1.62
N SER A 256 -8.70 25.86 -0.68
CA SER A 256 -8.02 26.81 0.19
C SER A 256 -7.09 26.13 1.18
N LEU A 257 -7.53 25.04 1.82
CA LEU A 257 -6.68 24.23 2.70
C LEU A 257 -5.47 23.68 1.95
N ASN A 258 -5.71 23.14 0.75
CA ASN A 258 -4.64 22.58 -0.05
C ASN A 258 -3.64 23.68 -0.43
N SER A 259 -4.08 24.82 -0.94
CA SER A 259 -3.17 25.93 -1.26
C SER A 259 -2.37 26.39 -0.04
N ALA A 260 -3.04 26.57 1.10
CA ALA A 260 -2.43 26.98 2.36
C ALA A 260 -1.36 25.99 2.84
N TYR A 261 -1.65 24.69 2.82
CA TYR A 261 -0.73 23.66 3.29
C TYR A 261 0.53 23.51 2.41
N THR A 262 0.44 23.85 1.11
CA THR A 262 1.65 23.90 0.26
C THR A 262 2.68 24.88 0.83
N ASN A 263 2.21 26.06 1.22
CA ASN A 263 3.04 27.19 1.64
C ASN A 263 3.33 27.20 3.15
N PHE A 264 2.64 26.36 3.93
CA PHE A 264 2.89 26.19 5.36
C PHE A 264 4.37 25.88 5.61
N VAL A 265 4.96 26.35 6.69
CA VAL A 265 6.31 25.91 7.11
C VAL A 265 6.12 25.29 8.48
N LEU A 266 6.61 24.06 8.63
CA LEU A 266 6.49 23.32 9.88
C LEU A 266 7.41 23.95 10.93
#